data_AF-X1KY33-F1
#
_entry.id   AF-X1KY33-F1
#
_cell.length_a   1.000
_cell.length_b   1.000
_cell.length_c   1.000
_cell.angle_alpha   90.00
_cell.angle_beta   90.00
_cell.angle_gamma   90.00
#
_symmetry.space_group_name_H-M   'P 1'
#
loop_
_entity.id
_entity.type
_entity.pdbx_description
1 polymer ?
#
loop_
_entity_poly.entity_id
_entity_poly.type
_entity_poly.pdbx_seq_one_letter_code
_entity_poly.pdbx_strand_id
1 'polypeptide(L)' 'VEEKPEILIVGTGAFELMVVSDETKKILEENNIGLIAQKTKEACKTYNKLSKEKKVVAAFHLTC' A
#
# COMPACT_ATOMS: atom_id res chain seq x y z
N VAL A 1 13.87 -5.24 0.94
CA VAL A 1 13.13 -4.19 1.70
C VAL A 1 13.61 -4.25 3.14
N GLU A 2 14.21 -3.17 3.67
CA GLU A 2 14.79 -3.13 5.03
C GLU A 2 13.70 -3.27 6.11
N GLU A 3 12.58 -2.59 5.91
CA GLU A 3 11.52 -2.53 6.92
C GLU A 3 10.63 -3.76 6.99
N LYS A 4 10.69 -4.65 5.99
CA LYS A 4 9.97 -5.95 5.93
C LYS A 4 8.54 -5.90 6.50
N PRO A 5 7.64 -5.07 5.95
CA PRO A 5 6.25 -5.03 6.40
C PRO A 5 5.51 -6.32 6.00
N GLU A 6 4.47 -6.66 6.75
CA GLU A 6 3.53 -7.71 6.35
C GLU A 6 2.63 -7.23 5.20
N ILE A 7 2.28 -5.94 5.21
CA ILE A 7 1.38 -5.33 4.22
C ILE A 7 1.92 -3.95 3.82
N LEU A 8 2.00 -3.71 2.51
CA LEU A 8 2.13 -2.39 1.91
C LEU A 8 0.75 -1.90 1.45
N ILE A 9 0.34 -0.74 1.96
CA ILE A 9 -0.87 -0.03 1.51
C ILE A 9 -0.47 1.13 0.59
N VAL A 10 -1.01 1.17 -0.62
CA VAL A 10 -0.77 2.24 -1.59
C VAL A 10 -2.04 3.06 -1.79
N GLY A 11 -1.96 4.35 -1.49
CA GLY A 11 -2.97 5.34 -1.85
C GLY A 11 -2.72 5.85 -3.27
N THR A 12 -3.65 5.59 -4.21
CA THR A 12 -3.49 5.88 -5.65
C THR A 12 -3.93 7.29 -6.05
N GLY A 13 -4.04 8.20 -5.08
CA GLY A 13 -4.59 9.55 -5.28
C GLY A 13 -6.11 9.57 -5.15
N ALA A 14 -6.73 10.71 -5.42
CA ALA A 14 -8.19 10.85 -5.39
C ALA A 14 -8.86 10.33 -6.68
N PHE A 15 -8.15 10.33 -7.81
CA PHE A 15 -8.64 9.91 -9.13
C PHE A 15 -8.14 8.53 -9.59
N GLU A 16 -7.40 7.78 -8.77
CA GLU A 16 -6.91 6.41 -9.09
C GLU A 16 -6.07 6.32 -10.37
N LEU A 17 -5.43 7.41 -10.79
CA LEU A 17 -4.60 7.45 -11.99
C LEU A 17 -3.23 6.78 -11.77
N MET A 18 -2.79 6.68 -10.51
CA MET A 18 -1.55 6.02 -10.16
C MET A 18 -1.77 4.50 -10.07
N VAL A 19 -1.04 3.75 -10.90
CA VAL A 19 -1.11 2.29 -10.98
C VAL A 19 0.18 1.69 -10.46
N VAL A 20 0.07 0.69 -9.58
CA VAL A 20 1.24 -0.10 -9.13
C VAL A 20 1.64 -1.04 -10.27
N SER A 21 2.90 -0.94 -10.72
CA SER A 21 3.43 -1.77 -11.81
C SER A 21 3.46 -3.24 -11.44
N ASP A 22 3.38 -4.13 -12.43
CA ASP A 22 3.41 -5.58 -12.20
C ASP A 22 4.76 -6.06 -11.67
N GLU A 23 5.86 -5.39 -12.06
CA GLU A 23 7.19 -5.63 -11.47
C GLU A 23 7.17 -5.37 -9.96
N THR A 24 6.56 -4.27 -9.52
CA THR A 24 6.44 -3.96 -8.09
C THR A 24 5.62 -5.02 -7.37
N LYS A 25 4.48 -5.44 -7.95
CA LYS A 25 3.64 -6.51 -7.36
C LYS A 25 4.41 -7.81 -7.20
N LYS A 26 5.18 -8.20 -8.22
CA LYS A 26 5.99 -9.41 -8.21
C LYS A 26 7.05 -9.37 -7.10
N ILE A 27 7.77 -8.24 -6.97
CA ILE A 27 8.76 -8.08 -5.90
C ILE A 27 8.11 -8.18 -4.52
N LEU A 28 6.93 -7.58 -4.32
CA LEU A 28 6.21 -7.68 -3.06
C LEU A 28 5.81 -9.13 -2.74
N GLU A 29 5.29 -9.86 -3.72
CA GLU A 29 4.93 -11.27 -3.59
C GLU A 29 6.14 -12.16 -3.27
N GLU A 30 7.25 -12.00 -3.99
CA GLU A 30 8.52 -12.72 -3.73
C GLU A 30 9.06 -12.47 -2.31
N ASN A 31 8.76 -11.31 -1.73
CA ASN A 31 9.14 -10.96 -0.37
C ASN A 31 8.06 -11.30 0.68
N ASN A 32 6.98 -12.00 0.30
CA ASN A 32 5.83 -12.32 1.15
C ASN A 32 5.15 -11.09 1.76
N ILE A 33 5.14 -9.97 1.02
CA ILE A 33 4.51 -8.71 1.42
C ILE A 33 3.15 -8.59 0.70
N GLY A 34 2.07 -8.48 1.47
CA GLY A 34 0.74 -8.22 0.90
C GLY A 34 0.64 -6.80 0.34
N LEU A 35 -0.09 -6.63 -0.77
CA LEU A 35 -0.35 -5.32 -1.36
C LEU A 35 -1.85 -4.96 -1.30
N ILE A 36 -2.17 -3.76 -0.84
CA ILE A 36 -3.52 -3.17 -0.94
C ILE A 36 -3.40 -1.82 -1.65
N ALA A 37 -3.95 -1.70 -2.86
CA ALA A 37 -4.00 -0.45 -3.61
C ALA A 37 -5.44 0.09 -3.66
N GLN A 38 -5.66 1.32 -3.19
CA GLN A 38 -6.97 1.96 -3.06
C GLN A 38 -6.86 3.47 -3.23
N LYS A 39 -7.98 4.18 -3.45
CA LYS A 39 -8.03 5.65 -3.29
C LYS A 39 -7.41 6.06 -1.96
N THR A 40 -6.63 7.13 -1.96
CA THR A 40 -5.89 7.58 -0.76
C THR A 40 -6.79 7.73 0.47
N LYS A 41 -8.03 8.22 0.30
CA LYS A 41 -9.02 8.31 1.40
C LYS A 41 -9.33 6.96 2.05
N GLU A 42 -9.52 5.91 1.25
CA GLU A 42 -9.83 4.56 1.75
C GLU A 42 -8.56 3.87 2.27
N ALA A 43 -7.42 4.09 1.60
CA ALA A 43 -6.12 3.61 2.03
C ALA A 43 -5.77 4.10 3.45
N CYS A 44 -6.06 5.38 3.77
CA CYS A 44 -5.89 5.93 5.12
C CYS A 44 -6.75 5.19 6.17
N LYS A 45 -8.02 4.89 5.86
CA LYS A 45 -8.89 4.15 6.78
C LYS A 45 -8.38 2.72 7.00
N THR A 46 -7.98 2.05 5.93
CA THR A 46 -7.41 0.70 5.97
C THR A 46 -6.14 0.67 6.82
N TYR A 47 -5.25 1.63 6.63
CA TYR A 47 -4.04 1.77 7.45
C TYR A 47 -4.38 1.99 8.93
N ASN A 48 -5.27 2.93 9.25
CA ASN A 48 -5.65 3.22 10.65
C ASN A 48 -6.27 2.02 11.37
N LYS A 49 -6.91 1.11 10.62
CA LYS A 49 -7.41 -0.16 11.16
C LYS A 49 -6.29 -1.18 11.35
N LEU A 50 -5.50 -1.43 10.32
CA LEU A 50 -4.53 -2.55 10.31
C LEU A 50 -3.22 -2.26 11.06
N SER A 51 -2.79 -1.01 11.14
CA SER A 51 -1.57 -0.60 11.84
C SER A 51 -1.58 -0.92 13.34
N LYS A 52 -2.76 -1.18 13.91
CA LYS A 52 -2.92 -1.59 15.32
C LYS A 52 -2.60 -3.06 15.57
N GLU A 53 -2.62 -3.88 14.52
CA GLU A 53 -2.56 -5.34 14.63
C GLU A 53 -1.41 -5.96 13.83
N LYS A 54 -0.91 -5.27 12.80
CA LYS A 54 0.08 -5.79 11.85
C LYS A 54 1.19 -4.78 11.59
N LYS A 55 2.36 -5.27 11.15
CA LYS A 55 3.43 -4.41 10.64
C LYS A 55 3.06 -3.89 9.24
N VAL A 56 2.48 -2.70 9.20
CA VAL A 56 2.00 -2.07 7.97
C VAL A 56 2.83 -0.85 7.61
N VAL A 57 3.20 -0.74 6.34
CA VAL A 57 3.74 0.49 5.75
C VAL A 57 2.72 1.04 4.75
N ALA A 58 2.62 2.37 4.67
CA ALA A 58 1.76 3.03 3.70
C ALA A 58 2.53 4.02 2.84
N ALA A 59 2.21 4.07 1.55
CA ALA A 59 2.69 5.06 0.60
C ALA A 59 1.48 5.77 -0.01
N PHE A 60 1.35 7.09 0.22
CA PHE A 60 0.19 7.85 -0.21
C PHE A 60 0.56 8.87 -1.28
N HIS A 61 -0.03 8.72 -2.46
CA HIS A 61 -0.13 9.80 -3.43
C HIS A 61 -1.19 10.78 -2.94
N LEU A 62 -0.78 11.99 -2.56
CA LEU A 62 -1.66 12.99 -1.91
C LEU A 62 -2.46 13.81 -2.91
N THR A 63 -1.93 13.97 -4.12
CA THR A 63 -2.58 14.67 -5.22
C THR A 63 -3.10 13.67 -6.25
N CYS A 64 -3.62 14.18 -7.35
CA CYS A 64 -3.89 13.39 -8.53
C CYS A 64 -2.75 13.60 -9.52
#